data_AF-A0AAE6G5L1-F1
#
_entry.id   AF-A0AAE6G5L1-F1
#
_cell.length_a   1.000
_cell.length_b   1.000
_cell.length_c   1.000
_cell.angle_alpha   90.00
_cell.angle_beta   90.00
_cell.angle_gamma   90.00
#
_symmetry.space_group_name_H-M   'P 1'
#
loop_
_entity.id
_entity.type
_entity.pdbx_description
1 polymer ?
#
loop_
_entity_poly.entity_id
_entity_poly.type
_entity_poly.pdbx_seq_one_letter_code
_entity_poly.pdbx_strand_id
1 'polypeptide(L)'
;MNQEGHPLTHGARFGKDDVPDQDSELVKRHRRSGLVVLGKSNTPEMGLRPTTESELHGPCRNPWDTSRSPGGAMAPQLRAAAFASYCPMANTAGLPTMSMPLHWSPDGLPVGVQVHGALWR
;
A
#
# COMPACT_ATOMS: atom_id res chain seq x y z
N MET A 1 -3.72 -7.52 4.29
CA MET A 1 -4.95 -6.70 4.41
C MET A 1 -6.10 -7.50 3.82
N ASN A 2 -7.03 -7.92 4.67
CA ASN A 2 -8.14 -8.77 4.25
C ASN A 2 -9.13 -7.92 3.46
N GLN A 3 -9.47 -8.37 2.27
CA GLN A 3 -10.42 -7.71 1.39
C GLN A 3 -11.27 -8.79 0.77
N GLU A 4 -12.56 -8.76 1.07
CA GLU A 4 -13.53 -9.73 0.59
C GLU A 4 -13.52 -9.79 -0.94
N GLY A 5 -13.54 -11.00 -1.49
CA GLY A 5 -13.50 -11.25 -2.92
C GLY A 5 -12.12 -11.06 -3.59
N HIS A 6 -11.07 -10.72 -2.83
CA HIS A 6 -9.72 -10.57 -3.37
C HIS A 6 -8.69 -11.44 -2.63
N PRO A 7 -7.84 -12.20 -3.34
CA PRO A 7 -6.86 -13.08 -2.72
C PRO A 7 -5.96 -12.40 -1.69
N LEU A 8 -5.70 -13.09 -0.58
CA LEU A 8 -4.75 -12.74 0.47
C LEU A 8 -3.62 -13.77 0.47
N THR A 9 -2.73 -13.66 -0.53
CA THR A 9 -1.75 -14.72 -0.79
C THR A 9 -0.57 -14.79 0.17
N HIS A 10 -0.34 -13.73 0.96
CA HIS A 10 0.87 -13.55 1.77
C HIS A 10 2.19 -13.71 0.99
N GLY A 11 2.15 -13.55 -0.34
CA GLY A 11 3.28 -13.84 -1.22
C GLY A 11 3.64 -15.33 -1.30
N ALA A 12 2.91 -16.24 -0.65
CA ALA A 12 3.23 -17.66 -0.56
C ALA A 12 2.35 -18.49 -1.48
N ARG A 13 2.93 -19.51 -2.13
CA ARG A 13 2.18 -20.45 -2.99
C ARG A 13 1.04 -21.17 -2.25
N PHE A 14 1.25 -21.49 -0.98
CA PHE A 14 0.24 -22.12 -0.12
C PHE A 14 -1.04 -21.26 0.01
N GLY A 15 -0.90 -19.94 0.09
CA GLY A 15 -2.02 -19.01 0.23
C GLY A 15 -2.60 -18.51 -1.09
N LYS A 16 -2.20 -19.04 -2.25
CA LYS A 16 -2.54 -18.45 -3.57
C LYS A 16 -4.06 -18.26 -3.78
N ASP A 17 -4.86 -19.19 -3.25
CA ASP A 17 -6.32 -19.23 -3.39
C ASP A 17 -7.03 -18.81 -2.10
N ASP A 18 -6.30 -18.30 -1.10
CA ASP A 18 -6.89 -17.84 0.15
C ASP A 18 -7.65 -16.52 -0.10
N VAL A 19 -8.97 -16.57 -0.02
CA VAL A 19 -9.86 -15.41 -0.18
C VAL A 19 -10.60 -15.21 1.14
N PRO A 20 -10.37 -14.10 1.84
CA PRO A 20 -11.02 -13.85 3.12
C PRO A 20 -12.51 -13.56 2.92
N ASP A 21 -13.35 -14.11 3.80
CA ASP A 21 -14.81 -13.91 3.78
C ASP A 21 -15.24 -12.49 4.18
N GLN A 22 -14.34 -11.71 4.78
CA GLN A 22 -14.64 -10.37 5.26
C GLN A 22 -13.47 -9.41 5.05
N ASP A 23 -13.82 -8.16 4.78
CA ASP A 23 -12.91 -7.03 4.84
C ASP A 23 -12.34 -6.84 6.27
N SER A 24 -11.06 -6.51 6.36
CA SER A 24 -10.50 -5.97 7.59
C SER A 24 -11.12 -4.61 7.90
N GLU A 25 -11.15 -4.21 9.17
CA GLU A 25 -11.72 -2.91 9.56
C GLU A 25 -11.05 -1.73 8.84
N LEU A 26 -9.77 -1.87 8.51
CA LEU A 26 -9.06 -0.91 7.68
C LEU A 26 -9.69 -0.79 6.28
N VAL A 27 -9.94 -1.90 5.58
CA VAL A 27 -10.59 -1.88 4.25
C VAL A 27 -12.01 -1.33 4.34
N LYS A 28 -12.78 -1.73 5.36
CA LYS A 28 -14.12 -1.20 5.60
C LYS A 28 -14.10 0.33 5.70
N ARG A 29 -13.15 0.91 6.44
CA ARG A 29 -12.99 2.37 6.57
C ARG A 29 -12.63 3.05 5.26
N HIS A 30 -11.69 2.49 4.51
CA HIS A 30 -11.30 3.01 3.20
C HIS A 30 -12.47 2.99 2.21
N ARG A 31 -13.25 1.90 2.16
CA ARG A 31 -14.45 1.83 1.33
C ARG A 31 -15.51 2.85 1.75
N ARG A 32 -15.76 2.99 3.07
CA ARG A 32 -16.70 4.00 3.60
C ARG A 32 -16.29 5.44 3.28
N SER A 33 -15.00 5.73 3.16
CA SER A 33 -14.50 7.06 2.79
C SER A 33 -14.50 7.31 1.28
N GLY A 34 -14.95 6.35 0.46
CA GLY A 34 -14.92 6.45 -1.00
C GLY A 34 -13.55 6.17 -1.63
N LEU A 35 -12.60 5.59 -0.89
CA LEU A 35 -11.29 5.23 -1.45
C LEU A 35 -11.41 3.99 -2.34
N VAL A 36 -10.90 4.10 -3.56
CA VAL A 36 -10.86 3.00 -4.54
C VAL A 36 -9.54 2.22 -4.40
N VAL A 37 -9.63 0.93 -4.14
CA VAL A 37 -8.47 0.03 -4.08
C VAL A 37 -8.12 -0.43 -5.49
N LEU A 38 -6.99 0.05 -6.03
CA LEU A 38 -6.51 -0.30 -7.37
C LEU A 38 -5.94 -1.73 -7.46
N GLY A 39 -5.38 -2.22 -6.35
CA GLY A 39 -4.75 -3.53 -6.31
C GLY A 39 -3.98 -3.76 -5.01
N LYS A 40 -3.43 -4.97 -4.88
CA LYS A 40 -2.56 -5.36 -3.76
C LYS A 40 -1.12 -5.48 -4.25
N SER A 41 -0.19 -4.88 -3.52
CA SER A 41 1.25 -4.96 -3.78
C SER A 41 1.82 -6.33 -3.44
N ASN A 42 2.85 -6.76 -4.17
CA ASN A 42 3.63 -7.96 -3.84
C ASN A 42 4.39 -7.80 -2.51
N THR A 43 4.59 -8.90 -1.78
CA THR A 43 5.31 -8.98 -0.51
C THR A 43 6.22 -10.20 -0.50
N PRO A 44 7.27 -10.25 0.35
CA PRO A 44 7.98 -11.50 0.61
C PRO A 44 7.02 -12.56 1.16
N GLU A 45 7.38 -13.83 0.99
CA GLU A 45 6.63 -14.95 1.58
C GLU A 45 6.47 -14.74 3.08
N MET A 46 5.22 -14.61 3.51
CA MET A 46 4.82 -14.39 4.91
C MET A 46 5.50 -13.15 5.55
N GLY A 47 6.08 -12.25 4.75
CA GLY A 47 6.88 -11.14 5.25
C GLY A 47 8.20 -11.54 5.93
N LEU A 48 8.64 -12.80 5.75
CA LEU A 48 9.79 -13.36 6.47
C LEU A 48 11.15 -12.90 5.93
N ARG A 49 11.20 -12.41 4.69
CA ARG A 49 12.44 -11.93 4.08
C ARG A 49 12.48 -10.40 4.00
N PRO A 50 13.68 -9.81 4.08
CA PRO A 50 13.88 -8.39 3.89
C PRO A 50 13.85 -7.99 2.40
N THR A 51 13.59 -8.90 1.47
CA THR A 51 13.50 -8.62 0.04
C THR A 51 12.21 -9.21 -0.54
N THR A 52 11.59 -8.51 -1.48
CA THR A 52 10.32 -8.93 -2.10
C THR A 52 10.59 -9.89 -3.26
N GLU A 53 10.91 -11.13 -2.93
CA GLU A 53 11.31 -12.22 -3.85
C GLU A 53 10.42 -13.46 -3.69
N SER A 54 9.10 -13.24 -3.66
CA SER A 54 8.10 -14.31 -3.59
C SER A 54 8.20 -15.26 -4.79
N GLU A 55 8.11 -16.58 -4.59
CA GLU A 55 8.00 -17.53 -5.70
C GLU A 55 6.67 -17.41 -6.46
N LEU A 56 5.62 -16.95 -5.78
CA LEU A 56 4.28 -16.87 -6.36
C LEU A 56 4.17 -15.75 -7.40
N HIS A 57 4.70 -14.56 -7.09
CA HIS A 57 4.57 -13.37 -7.94
C HIS A 57 5.88 -12.95 -8.61
N GLY A 58 6.99 -13.64 -8.28
CA GLY A 58 8.33 -13.29 -8.71
C GLY A 58 8.93 -12.10 -7.95
N PRO A 59 10.21 -11.78 -8.24
CA PRO A 59 10.90 -10.68 -7.59
C PRO A 59 10.33 -9.33 -8.05
N CYS A 60 9.91 -8.50 -7.09
CA CYS A 60 9.73 -7.08 -7.35
C CYS A 60 11.11 -6.48 -7.65
N ARG A 61 11.24 -5.68 -8.72
CA ARG A 61 12.52 -5.09 -9.14
C ARG A 61 12.57 -3.61 -8.78
N ASN A 62 13.76 -3.11 -8.50
CA ASN A 62 13.96 -1.69 -8.29
C ASN A 62 13.73 -0.92 -9.62
N PRO A 63 12.85 0.11 -9.63
CA PRO A 63 12.53 0.85 -10.85
C PRO A 63 13.69 1.70 -11.38
N TRP A 64 14.67 2.04 -10.54
CA TRP A 64 15.85 2.83 -10.93
C TRP A 64 16.99 1.96 -11.47
N ASP A 65 17.02 0.68 -11.12
CA ASP A 65 17.98 -0.32 -11.62
C ASP A 65 17.36 -1.72 -11.45
N THR A 66 16.85 -2.28 -12.53
CA THR A 66 16.14 -3.57 -12.50
C THR A 66 17.01 -4.78 -12.14
N SER A 67 18.34 -4.62 -12.06
CA SER A 67 19.24 -5.66 -11.57
C SER A 67 19.29 -5.74 -10.03
N ARG A 68 18.70 -4.76 -9.34
CA ARG A 68 18.72 -4.65 -7.87
C ARG A 68 17.38 -4.95 -7.22
N SER A 69 17.45 -5.47 -6.00
CA SER A 69 16.30 -5.60 -5.12
C SER A 69 15.75 -4.22 -4.73
N PRO A 70 14.42 -4.05 -4.61
CA PRO A 70 13.82 -2.83 -4.07
C PRO A 70 14.11 -2.67 -2.57
N GLY A 71 14.52 -3.72 -1.87
CA GLY A 71 14.78 -3.72 -0.42
C GLY A 71 13.66 -4.38 0.37
N GLY A 72 13.50 -3.94 1.65
CA GLY A 72 12.56 -4.41 2.68
C GLY A 72 11.18 -4.89 2.21
N ALA A 73 10.47 -5.66 3.05
CA ALA A 73 9.09 -6.08 2.76
C ALA A 73 8.12 -4.93 2.42
N MET A 74 8.41 -3.73 2.95
CA MET A 74 7.69 -2.48 2.71
C MET A 74 8.32 -1.60 1.61
N ALA A 75 9.47 -1.99 1.07
CA ALA A 75 10.20 -1.18 0.12
C ALA A 75 9.48 -1.02 -1.23
N PRO A 76 8.74 -2.01 -1.77
CA PRO A 76 7.89 -1.78 -2.94
C PRO A 76 6.86 -0.67 -2.68
N GLN A 77 6.23 -0.67 -1.51
CA GLN A 77 5.21 0.30 -1.10
C GLN A 77 5.84 1.68 -0.87
N LEU A 78 6.98 1.75 -0.18
CA LEU A 78 7.68 3.01 0.08
C LEU A 78 8.24 3.62 -1.22
N ARG A 79 8.70 2.79 -2.16
CA ARG A 79 9.16 3.27 -3.47
C ARG A 79 7.99 3.67 -4.37
N ALA A 80 6.87 2.95 -4.32
CA ALA A 80 5.63 3.39 -4.97
C ALA A 80 5.14 4.73 -4.38
N ALA A 81 5.34 4.97 -3.09
CA ALA A 81 5.03 6.26 -2.45
C ALA A 81 5.89 7.43 -2.95
N ALA A 82 7.03 7.19 -3.60
CA ALA A 82 7.77 8.26 -4.29
C ALA A 82 7.03 8.75 -5.55
N PHE A 83 6.10 7.95 -6.07
CA PHE A 83 5.29 8.23 -7.26
C PHE A 83 3.79 8.38 -6.96
N ALA A 84 3.35 7.98 -5.77
CA ALA A 84 1.96 8.06 -5.30
C ALA A 84 1.80 9.19 -4.27
N SER A 85 0.58 9.72 -4.15
CA SER A 85 0.21 10.77 -3.17
C SER A 85 0.65 10.38 -1.75
N TYR A 86 0.98 11.34 -0.87
CA TYR A 86 1.59 11.13 0.47
C TYR A 86 0.78 10.27 1.49
N CYS A 87 -0.43 9.82 1.14
CA CYS A 87 -1.37 9.14 2.03
C CYS A 87 -1.11 7.65 2.34
N PRO A 88 -0.55 6.80 1.43
CA PRO A 88 -0.38 5.37 1.63
C PRO A 88 0.43 4.99 2.85
N MET A 89 1.44 5.78 3.23
CA MET A 89 2.24 5.50 4.43
C MET A 89 1.39 5.60 5.70
N ALA A 90 0.62 6.68 5.84
CA ALA A 90 -0.24 6.87 7.00
C ALA A 90 -1.42 5.89 7.00
N ASN A 91 -2.01 5.60 5.83
CA ASN A 91 -3.04 4.58 5.67
C ASN A 91 -2.55 3.19 6.08
N THR A 92 -1.30 2.85 5.77
CA THR A 92 -0.70 1.57 6.18
C THR A 92 -0.45 1.50 7.68
N ALA A 93 -0.12 2.63 8.31
CA ALA A 93 -0.02 2.74 9.77
C ALA A 93 -1.39 2.76 10.48
N GLY A 94 -2.49 2.57 9.76
CA GLY A 94 -3.85 2.55 10.31
C GLY A 94 -4.48 3.92 10.52
N LEU A 95 -3.82 4.99 10.06
CA LEU A 95 -4.34 6.36 10.09
C LEU A 95 -5.05 6.65 8.76
N PRO A 96 -6.39 6.71 8.73
CA PRO A 96 -7.10 7.08 7.50
C PRO A 96 -6.68 8.49 7.10
N THR A 97 -6.11 8.62 5.91
CA THR A 97 -5.42 9.82 5.47
C THR A 97 -5.80 10.17 4.04
N MET A 98 -6.09 11.45 3.81
CA MET A 98 -6.36 12.02 2.49
C MET A 98 -5.53 13.28 2.25
N SER A 99 -5.22 13.56 0.98
CA SER A 99 -4.53 14.77 0.55
C SER A 99 -5.52 15.65 -0.20
N MET A 100 -5.67 16.89 0.24
CA MET A 100 -6.55 17.88 -0.38
C MET A 100 -5.70 18.97 -1.04
N PRO A 101 -5.80 19.18 -2.36
CA PRO A 101 -5.19 20.33 -3.02
C PRO A 101 -5.97 21.59 -2.62
N LEU A 102 -5.28 22.60 -2.10
CA LEU A 102 -5.90 23.84 -1.65
C LEU A 102 -5.53 25.04 -2.52
N HIS A 103 -4.30 25.10 -3.02
CA HIS A 103 -3.80 26.27 -3.72
C HIS A 103 -2.59 25.94 -4.61
N TRP A 104 -2.25 26.84 -5.53
CA TRP A 104 -0.99 26.84 -6.27
C TRP A 104 -0.23 28.10 -5.91
N SER A 105 1.00 27.97 -5.41
CA SER A 105 1.82 29.13 -5.04
C SER A 105 2.14 30.00 -6.26
N PRO A 106 2.56 31.27 -6.06
CA PRO A 106 3.02 32.14 -7.15
C PRO A 106 4.15 31.54 -7.98
N ASP A 107 4.97 30.68 -7.39
CA ASP A 107 6.07 29.96 -8.05
C ASP A 107 5.61 28.68 -8.78
N GLY A 108 4.29 28.41 -8.80
CA GLY A 108 3.70 27.28 -9.50
C GLY A 108 3.79 25.94 -8.77
N LEU A 109 3.94 25.94 -7.44
CA LEU A 109 3.97 24.71 -6.64
C LEU A 109 2.58 24.38 -6.06
N PRO A 110 2.13 23.12 -6.10
CA PRO A 110 0.86 22.72 -5.51
C PRO A 110 0.98 22.71 -3.97
N VAL A 111 0.14 23.52 -3.32
CA VAL A 111 -0.01 23.57 -1.87
C VAL A 111 -1.27 22.79 -1.48
N GLY A 112 -1.09 21.75 -0.69
CA GLY A 112 -2.19 20.91 -0.19
C GLY A 112 -2.09 20.64 1.30
N VAL A 113 -3.20 20.23 1.90
CA VAL A 113 -3.25 19.78 3.29
C VAL A 113 -3.46 18.27 3.33
N GLN A 114 -2.68 17.61 4.18
CA GLN A 114 -2.86 16.21 4.51
C GLN A 114 -3.68 16.10 5.78
N VAL A 115 -4.87 15.50 5.68
CA VAL A 115 -5.77 15.30 6.82
C VAL A 115 -5.62 13.87 7.31
N HIS A 116 -5.26 13.73 8.58
CA HIS A 116 -5.19 12.45 9.27
C HIS A 116 -6.39 12.31 10.22
N GLY A 117 -7.14 11.21 10.11
CA GLY A 117 -8.11 10.86 11.13
C GLY A 117 -7.43 10.44 12.43
N ALA A 118 -7.96 10.88 13.57
CA ALA A 118 -7.44 10.49 14.87
C ALA A 118 -7.61 8.98 15.11
N LEU A 119 -6.62 8.35 15.77
CA LEU A 119 -6.81 7.06 16.44
C LEU A 119 -7.85 7.28 17.54
N TRP A 120 -8.93 6.50 17.50
CA TRP A 120 -10.07 6.60 18.41
C TRP A 120 -9.65 6.71 19.89
N ARG A 121 -10.32 7.63 20.61
CA ARG A 121 -10.55 7.56 22.06
C ARG A 121 -11.96 7.05 22.29
#